data_AF-A0A183DB41-F1
#
_entry.id   AF-A0A183DB41-F1
#
_cell.length_a   1.000
_cell.length_b   1.000
_cell.length_c   1.000
_cell.angle_alpha   90.00
_cell.angle_beta   90.00
_cell.angle_gamma   90.00
#
_symmetry.space_group_name_H-M   'P 1'
#
loop_
_entity.id
_entity.type
_entity.pdbx_description
1 polymer ?
#
loop_
_entity_poly.entity_id
_entity_poly.type
_entity_poly.pdbx_seq_one_letter_code
_entity_poly.pdbx_strand_id
1 'polypeptide(L)'
;MKKKLFTQSVTGSDNALTSWMIGRVKQLNAQVDADVFAAFIEGVDNPNEVEDYIIGYLGESRSVKELIREFLERRSQARQKKGPVDKDVS
;
A
#
# COMPACT_ATOMS: atom_id res chain seq x y z
N MET A 1 6.10 17.93 -24.10
CA MET A 1 5.60 18.47 -22.81
C MET A 1 5.98 17.53 -21.69
N LYS A 2 6.77 17.97 -20.69
CA LYS A 2 7.13 17.17 -19.51
C LYS A 2 6.40 17.74 -18.29
N LYS A 3 5.32 17.11 -17.87
CA LYS A 3 4.61 17.47 -16.63
C LYS A 3 5.40 16.91 -15.45
N LYS A 4 6.38 17.70 -14.98
CA LYS A 4 6.97 17.58 -13.64
C LYS A 4 5.97 18.19 -12.66
N LEU A 5 5.35 17.39 -11.81
CA LEU A 5 4.52 17.75 -10.65
C LEU A 5 4.26 16.39 -9.95
N PHE A 6 4.68 16.04 -8.72
CA PHE A 6 5.07 16.77 -7.52
C PHE A 6 6.14 15.97 -6.76
N THR A 7 7.07 16.67 -6.12
CA THR A 7 7.89 16.14 -5.04
C THR A 7 7.00 16.04 -3.80
N GLN A 8 6.76 14.83 -3.30
CA GLN A 8 6.40 14.64 -1.90
C GLN A 8 7.49 13.81 -1.24
N SER A 9 8.37 14.52 -0.55
CA SER A 9 9.32 13.97 0.41
C SER A 9 8.51 13.41 1.58
N VAL A 10 8.31 12.09 1.62
CA VAL A 10 7.85 11.44 2.84
C VAL A 10 8.93 10.47 3.26
N THR A 11 9.28 10.59 4.52
CA THR A 11 10.22 9.82 5.31
C THR A 11 10.08 8.30 5.10
N GLY A 12 10.83 7.78 4.12
CA GLY A 12 11.78 6.68 4.28
C GLY A 12 11.29 5.23 4.30
N SER A 13 10.05 4.89 4.68
CA SER A 13 9.63 3.46 4.70
C SER A 13 8.15 3.19 4.51
N ASP A 14 7.25 4.04 5.03
CA ASP A 14 5.79 3.88 4.85
C ASP A 14 5.36 4.20 3.41
N ASN A 15 5.98 5.21 2.81
CA ASN A 15 5.59 5.70 1.50
C ASN A 15 5.76 4.73 0.33
N ALA A 16 6.59 3.71 0.47
CA ALA A 16 6.82 2.73 -0.59
C ALA A 16 5.60 1.82 -0.78
N LEU A 17 4.91 1.46 0.30
CA LEU A 17 3.70 0.65 0.25
C LEU A 17 2.55 1.47 -0.34
N THR A 18 2.34 2.67 0.19
CA THR A 18 1.28 3.59 -0.24
C THR A 18 1.45 3.99 -1.70
N SER A 19 2.67 4.35 -2.14
CA SER A 19 2.95 4.65 -3.56
C SER A 19 2.69 3.46 -4.48
N TRP A 20 3.05 2.24 -4.05
CA TRP A 20 2.78 1.03 -4.82
C TRP A 20 1.27 0.76 -4.92
N MET A 21 0.54 0.90 -3.81
CA MET A 21 -0.91 0.73 -3.77
C MET A 21 -1.60 1.74 -4.69
N ILE A 22 -1.19 3.01 -4.66
CA ILE A 22 -1.69 4.05 -5.58
C ILE A 22 -1.51 3.62 -7.04
N GLY A 23 -0.32 3.15 -7.40
CA GLY A 23 0.00 2.70 -8.75
C GLY A 23 -0.79 1.47 -9.18
N ARG A 24 -1.10 0.56 -8.26
CA ARG A 24 -1.85 -0.66 -8.54
C ARG A 24 -3.35 -0.40 -8.66
N VAL A 25 -3.91 0.41 -7.77
CA VAL A 25 -5.31 0.83 -7.80
C VAL A 25 -5.61 1.60 -9.09
N LYS A 26 -4.75 2.54 -9.50
CA LYS A 26 -4.90 3.27 -10.78
C LYS A 26 -4.93 2.34 -12.01
N GLN A 27 -4.27 1.19 -11.96
CA GLN A 27 -4.29 0.20 -13.04
C GLN A 27 -5.57 -0.65 -13.04
N LEU A 28 -6.13 -0.92 -11.86
CA LEU A 28 -7.36 -1.70 -11.72
C LEU A 28 -8.60 -0.87 -11.98
N ASN A 29 -8.68 0.31 -11.37
CA ASN A 29 -9.80 1.22 -11.50
C ASN A 29 -9.34 2.69 -11.40
N ALA A 30 -9.24 3.35 -12.56
CA ALA A 30 -8.83 4.74 -12.64
C ALA A 30 -9.90 5.73 -12.15
N GLN A 31 -11.14 5.27 -11.88
CA GLN A 31 -12.19 6.12 -11.31
C GLN A 31 -12.06 6.28 -9.79
N VAL A 32 -11.34 5.37 -9.12
CA VAL A 32 -11.11 5.45 -7.67
C VAL A 32 -9.94 6.39 -7.40
N ASP A 33 -10.13 7.33 -6.47
CA ASP A 33 -9.07 8.19 -5.97
C ASP A 33 -8.03 7.38 -5.20
N ALA A 34 -7.05 6.87 -5.94
CA ALA A 34 -6.07 5.92 -5.41
C ALA A 34 -5.19 6.49 -4.29
N ASP A 35 -4.94 7.81 -4.28
CA ASP A 35 -4.22 8.50 -3.19
C ASP A 35 -4.99 8.43 -1.87
N VAL A 36 -6.27 8.78 -1.92
CA VAL A 36 -7.16 8.74 -0.75
C VAL A 36 -7.39 7.30 -0.30
N PHE A 37 -7.60 6.40 -1.26
CA PHE A 37 -7.80 4.98 -0.99
C PHE A 37 -6.59 4.33 -0.32
N ALA A 38 -5.38 4.61 -0.81
CA ALA A 38 -4.17 4.03 -0.24
C ALA A 38 -3.91 4.51 1.19
N ALA A 39 -4.10 5.81 1.46
CA ALA A 39 -3.99 6.36 2.81
C ALA A 39 -5.05 5.79 3.76
N PHE A 40 -6.28 5.58 3.27
CA PHE A 40 -7.35 4.97 4.04
C PHE A 40 -7.01 3.52 4.42
N ILE A 41 -6.60 2.70 3.45
CA ILE A 41 -6.29 1.28 3.66
C ILE A 41 -5.02 1.07 4.50
N GLU A 42 -4.03 1.96 4.39
CA GLU A 42 -2.85 1.94 5.25
C GLU A 42 -3.23 2.10 6.73
N GLY A 43 -4.26 2.90 7.04
CA GLY A 43 -4.79 3.08 8.39
C GLY A 43 -5.61 1.89 8.93
N VAL A 44 -5.93 0.90 8.10
CA VAL A 44 -6.71 -0.28 8.52
C VAL A 44 -5.78 -1.37 9.03
N ASP A 45 -5.81 -1.65 10.33
CA ASP A 45 -4.88 -2.63 10.91
C ASP A 45 -5.26 -4.09 10.62
N ASN A 46 -6.55 -4.39 10.50
CA ASN A 46 -7.05 -5.75 10.36
C ASN A 46 -7.03 -6.22 8.89
N PRO A 47 -6.35 -7.33 8.56
CA PRO A 47 -6.23 -7.81 7.18
C PRO A 47 -7.57 -8.20 6.57
N ASN A 48 -8.52 -8.69 7.38
CA ASN A 48 -9.85 -9.06 6.88
C ASN A 48 -10.65 -7.82 6.47
N GLU A 49 -10.54 -6.73 7.24
CA GLU A 49 -11.18 -5.46 6.90
C GLU A 49 -10.54 -4.83 5.66
N VAL A 50 -9.20 -4.90 5.54
CA VAL A 50 -8.49 -4.47 4.33
C VAL A 50 -9.02 -5.18 3.09
N GLU A 51 -9.20 -6.50 3.15
CA GLU A 51 -9.76 -7.29 2.05
C GLU A 51 -11.18 -6.85 1.69
N ASP A 52 -12.07 -6.72 2.68
CA ASP A 52 -13.45 -6.33 2.47
C ASP A 52 -13.56 -4.93 1.84
N TYR A 53 -12.78 -3.96 2.33
CA TYR A 53 -12.74 -2.62 1.74
C TYR A 53 -12.18 -2.64 0.31
N ILE A 54 -11.11 -3.39 0.05
CA ILE A 54 -10.55 -3.46 -1.32
C ILE A 54 -11.55 -4.09 -2.29
N ILE A 55 -12.23 -5.17 -1.90
CA ILE A 55 -13.25 -5.81 -2.73
C ILE A 55 -14.48 -4.91 -2.89
N GLY A 56 -14.89 -4.19 -1.84
CA GLY A 56 -16.02 -3.27 -1.89
C GLY A 56 -15.81 -2.10 -2.85
N TYR A 57 -14.58 -1.58 -2.96
CA TYR A 57 -14.26 -0.45 -3.84
C TYR A 57 -13.83 -0.86 -5.25
N LEU A 58 -13.05 -1.93 -5.40
CA LEU A 58 -12.50 -2.37 -6.69
C LEU A 58 -13.28 -3.53 -7.33
N GLY A 59 -14.19 -4.15 -6.58
CA GLY A 59 -14.90 -5.36 -6.97
C GLY A 59 -14.12 -6.65 -6.69
N GLU A 60 -14.82 -7.78 -6.75
CA GLU A 60 -14.17 -9.08 -6.67
C GLU A 60 -13.59 -9.46 -8.05
N SER A 61 -12.27 -9.57 -8.14
CA SER A 61 -11.58 -10.00 -9.36
C SER A 61 -10.26 -10.65 -9.02
N ARG A 62 -9.76 -11.51 -9.93
CA ARG A 62 -8.48 -12.21 -9.72
C ARG A 62 -7.33 -11.23 -9.45
N SER A 63 -7.28 -10.14 -10.21
CA SER A 63 -6.27 -9.09 -10.04
C SER A 63 -6.40 -8.32 -8.72
N VAL A 64 -7.62 -8.22 -8.17
CA VAL A 64 -7.87 -7.59 -6.87
C VAL A 64 -7.41 -8.51 -5.73
N LYS A 65 -7.71 -9.82 -5.83
CA LYS A 65 -7.21 -10.83 -4.88
C LYS A 65 -5.68 -10.86 -4.84
N GLU A 66 -5.03 -10.73 -5.99
CA GLU A 66 -3.57 -10.60 -6.06
C GLU A 66 -3.06 -9.31 -5.41
N LEU A 67 -3.74 -8.17 -5.63
CA LEU A 67 -3.40 -6.90 -4.99
C LEU A 67 -3.45 -7.00 -3.46
N ILE A 68 -4.51 -7.60 -2.89
CA ILE A 68 -4.68 -7.76 -1.44
C ILE A 68 -3.51 -8.56 -0.87
N ARG A 69 -3.19 -9.69 -1.52
CA ARG A 69 -2.08 -10.55 -1.12
C ARG A 69 -0.75 -9.80 -1.15
N GLU A 70 -0.41 -9.13 -2.26
CA GLU A 70 0.82 -8.35 -2.37
C GLU A 70 0.89 -7.22 -1.34
N PHE A 71 -0.23 -6.55 -1.05
CA PHE A 71 -0.32 -5.49 -0.04
C PHE A 71 0.03 -6.02 1.35
N LEU A 72 -0.61 -7.12 1.77
CA LEU A 72 -0.36 -7.75 3.07
C LEU A 72 1.09 -8.27 3.18
N GLU A 73 1.63 -8.87 2.12
CA GLU A 73 3.02 -9.33 2.06
C GLU A 73 4.00 -8.15 2.21
N ARG A 74 3.80 -7.05 1.47
CA ARG A 74 4.65 -5.86 1.56
C ARG A 74 4.54 -5.18 2.93
N ARG A 75 3.33 -5.09 3.50
CA ARG A 75 3.08 -4.53 4.83
C ARG A 75 3.75 -5.37 5.91
N SER A 76 3.72 -6.71 5.78
CA SER A 76 4.44 -7.62 6.66
C SER A 76 5.95 -7.41 6.57
N GLN A 77 6.51 -7.35 5.35
CA GLN A 77 7.94 -7.11 5.12
C GLN A 77 8.41 -5.75 5.64
N ALA A 78 7.61 -4.69 5.47
CA ALA A 78 7.92 -3.35 5.97
C ALA A 78 8.00 -3.31 7.50
N ARG A 79 7.14 -4.08 8.19
CA ARG A 79 7.21 -4.26 9.65
C ARG A 79 8.37 -5.14 10.08
N GLN A 80 8.63 -6.22 9.35
CA GLN A 80 9.70 -7.16 9.66
C GLN A 80 11.09 -6.54 9.52
N LYS A 81 11.29 -5.61 8.57
CA LYS A 81 12.52 -4.81 8.46
C LYS A 81 12.74 -3.79 9.57
N LYS A 82 11.73 -3.50 10.40
CA LYS A 82 11.79 -2.55 11.52
C LYS A 82 12.09 -3.22 12.88
N GLY A 83 12.51 -4.48 12.95
CA GLY A 83 12.96 -5.08 14.20
C GLY A 83 13.95 -6.24 14.06
N PRO A 84 14.75 -6.52 15.11
CA PRO A 84 15.53 -5.57 15.91
C PRO A 84 16.80 -5.18 15.14
N VAL A 85 17.19 -3.90 15.18
CA VAL A 85 18.61 -3.58 15.03
C VAL A 85 19.31 -4.28 16.19
N ASP A 86 20.01 -5.34 15.83
CA ASP A 86 21.08 -5.97 16.56
C ASP A 86 21.81 -4.92 17.43
N LYS A 87 21.59 -4.99 18.74
CA LYS A 87 22.53 -4.48 19.72
C LYS A 87 23.37 -5.67 20.16
N ASP A 88 24.12 -6.28 19.25
CA ASP A 88 25.35 -6.95 19.62
C ASP A 88 26.47 -5.89 19.52
N VAL A 89 26.89 -5.38 20.67
CA VAL A 89 28.29 -5.00 20.83
C VAL A 89 28.70 -5.27 22.28
N SER A 90 29.66 -6.18 22.37
CA SER A 90 30.48 -6.67 23.49
C SER A 90 30.62 -5.79 24.74
#